data_AF-M9WN29-F1
#
_entry.id   AF-M9WN29-F1
#
_cell.length_a   1.000
_cell.length_b   1.000
_cell.length_c   1.000
_cell.angle_alpha   90.00
_cell.angle_beta   90.00
_cell.angle_gamma   90.00
#
_symmetry.space_group_name_H-M   'P 1'
#
loop_
_entity.id
_entity.type
_entity.pdbx_description
1 polymer ?
#
loop_
_entity_poly.entity_id
_entity_poly.type
_entity_poly.pdbx_seq_one_letter_code
_entity_poly.pdbx_strand_id
1 'polypeptide(L)'
;DHFGKKRLDLAGPLLASLFRILFKKLTRDIYNYMQRCVENDKEFNLTLAVKSQTITDGLRYSLATGNWGEQRKAMSARAGVSQVLNRYTYSSTLSHLRRTNTPIGRDGKIAKPRQLHNTHWGLVCPAETPEGQACGLVKNLSLMTCISVGTSSEPILYFLEEWGMEPLEDYVPSNAPDCTRVFVNGVWVGTHREPAQLVDTMRRLRRKGDISPEVSIIRDIREMEFKIFTDAGRVYRPLFIVDDDPESETKGELMLQKEHVHKLLNSAYDEYDEDDSNAYTWSSLVNDGVVEYVDAEEEETIMIAMTPEDLEASKSSLSETQQQDIQMEEQELDPAKRIKPTYTSSTHTFT
;
A
#
# COMPACT_ATOMS: atom_id res chain seq x y z
N ASP A 1 -4.87 -12.93 10.24
CA ASP A 1 -5.29 -12.72 8.83
C ASP A 1 -5.28 -11.27 8.37
N HIS A 2 -5.01 -10.31 9.26
CA HIS A 2 -4.84 -8.88 8.95
C HIS A 2 -4.09 -8.62 7.64
N PHE A 3 -4.67 -7.80 6.77
CA PHE A 3 -4.14 -7.52 5.44
C PHE A 3 -2.93 -6.58 5.48
N GLY A 4 -2.90 -5.62 6.41
CA GLY A 4 -1.74 -4.74 6.64
C GLY A 4 -0.44 -5.47 6.97
N LYS A 5 -0.50 -6.70 7.52
CA LYS A 5 0.69 -7.53 7.79
C LYS A 5 1.11 -8.40 6.61
N LYS A 6 0.44 -8.26 5.46
CA LYS A 6 0.75 -8.97 4.21
C LYS A 6 1.36 -8.00 3.21
N ARG A 7 2.09 -8.55 2.24
CA ARG A 7 2.65 -7.81 1.10
C ARG A 7 2.29 -8.53 -0.19
N LEU A 8 2.07 -7.77 -1.24
CA LEU A 8 1.83 -8.28 -2.59
C LEU A 8 3.14 -8.28 -3.39
N ASP A 9 3.62 -9.48 -3.71
CA ASP A 9 4.73 -9.66 -4.65
C ASP A 9 4.21 -9.40 -6.08
N LEU A 10 4.52 -8.22 -6.62
CA LEU A 10 4.23 -7.87 -8.02
C LEU A 10 5.25 -8.45 -9.00
N ALA A 11 5.03 -8.19 -10.30
CA ALA A 11 5.92 -8.64 -11.37
C ALA A 11 7.38 -8.23 -11.14
N GLY A 12 7.65 -7.03 -10.63
CA GLY A 12 9.00 -6.53 -10.34
C GLY A 12 9.77 -7.43 -9.36
N PRO A 13 9.34 -7.54 -8.08
CA PRO A 13 9.97 -8.42 -7.11
C PRO A 13 10.06 -9.89 -7.57
N LEU A 14 9.03 -10.40 -8.24
CA LEU A 14 9.00 -11.77 -8.76
C LEU A 14 10.05 -12.01 -9.85
N LEU A 15 10.20 -11.08 -10.79
CA LEU A 15 11.22 -11.14 -11.83
C LEU A 15 12.62 -10.92 -11.28
N ALA A 16 12.80 -10.00 -10.31
CA ALA A 16 14.08 -9.76 -9.66
C ALA A 16 14.59 -11.02 -8.94
N SER A 17 13.71 -11.72 -8.22
CA SER A 17 14.03 -13.00 -7.56
C SER A 17 14.42 -14.07 -8.58
N LEU A 18 13.64 -14.23 -9.65
CA LEU A 18 13.93 -15.19 -10.72
C LEU A 18 15.26 -14.89 -11.41
N PHE A 19 15.50 -13.63 -11.78
CA PHE A 19 16.72 -13.17 -12.41
C PHE A 19 17.93 -13.43 -11.50
N ARG A 20 17.83 -13.14 -10.19
CA ARG A 20 18.91 -13.41 -9.22
C ARG A 20 19.30 -14.88 -9.19
N ILE A 21 18.33 -15.80 -9.27
CA ILE A 21 18.60 -17.25 -9.31
C ILE A 21 19.37 -17.61 -10.60
N LEU A 22 18.86 -17.17 -11.76
CA LEU A 22 19.48 -17.45 -13.05
C LEU A 22 20.86 -16.82 -13.20
N PHE A 23 21.04 -15.61 -12.69
CA PHE A 23 22.31 -14.89 -12.71
C PHE A 23 23.35 -15.57 -11.82
N LYS A 24 22.98 -15.99 -10.60
CA LYS A 24 23.87 -16.78 -9.73
C LYS A 24 24.30 -18.09 -10.39
N LYS A 25 23.39 -18.74 -11.11
CA LYS A 25 23.71 -19.95 -11.89
C LYS A 25 24.71 -19.63 -12.99
N LEU A 26 24.50 -18.55 -13.74
CA LEU A 26 25.45 -18.08 -14.76
C LEU A 26 26.84 -17.80 -14.17
N THR A 27 26.92 -17.09 -13.03
CA THR A 27 28.20 -16.85 -12.34
C THR A 27 28.89 -18.15 -11.94
N ARG A 28 28.13 -19.14 -11.44
CA ARG A 28 28.67 -20.46 -11.07
C ARG A 28 29.16 -21.23 -12.30
N ASP A 29 28.46 -21.15 -13.42
CA ASP A 29 28.86 -21.81 -14.67
C ASP A 29 30.15 -21.19 -15.23
N ILE A 30 30.29 -19.86 -15.16
CA ILE A 30 31.53 -19.14 -15.53
C ILE A 30 32.68 -19.55 -14.62
N TYR A 31 32.46 -19.61 -13.30
CA TYR A 31 33.46 -20.06 -12.33
C TYR A 31 33.96 -21.47 -12.62
N ASN A 32 33.02 -22.41 -12.87
CA ASN A 32 33.37 -23.79 -13.20
C ASN A 32 34.13 -23.91 -14.52
N TYR A 33 33.81 -23.08 -15.51
CA TYR A 33 34.55 -23.03 -16.77
C TYR A 33 35.97 -22.50 -16.57
N MET A 34 36.13 -21.42 -15.80
CA MET A 34 37.43 -20.86 -15.42
C MET A 34 38.30 -21.90 -14.70
N GLN A 35 37.74 -22.61 -13.72
CA GLN A 35 38.45 -23.67 -13.00
C GLN A 35 38.95 -24.76 -13.96
N ARG A 36 38.12 -25.21 -14.91
CA ARG A 36 38.54 -26.20 -15.92
C ARG A 36 39.59 -25.68 -16.88
N CYS A 37 39.55 -24.40 -17.25
CA CYS A 37 40.59 -23.80 -18.08
C CYS A 37 41.94 -23.84 -17.35
N VAL A 38 41.97 -23.47 -16.07
CA VAL A 38 43.18 -23.51 -15.24
C VAL A 38 43.70 -24.93 -15.04
N GLU A 39 42.82 -25.89 -14.73
CA GLU A 39 43.20 -27.31 -14.52
C GLU A 39 43.76 -27.97 -15.78
N ASN A 40 43.35 -27.53 -16.98
CA ASN A 40 43.77 -28.10 -18.25
C ASN A 40 44.80 -27.23 -19.00
N ASP A 41 45.36 -26.21 -18.34
CA ASP A 41 46.32 -25.25 -18.91
C ASP A 41 45.84 -24.62 -20.23
N LYS A 42 44.54 -24.29 -20.29
CA LYS A 42 43.90 -23.61 -21.42
C LYS A 42 43.67 -22.14 -21.10
N GLU A 43 43.88 -21.27 -22.08
CA GLU A 43 43.52 -19.85 -21.95
C GLU A 43 42.02 -19.69 -21.68
N PHE A 44 41.69 -18.84 -20.71
CA PHE A 44 40.31 -18.52 -20.39
C PHE A 44 39.73 -17.54 -21.41
N ASN A 45 38.69 -17.98 -22.12
CA ASN A 45 37.93 -17.11 -23.02
C ASN A 45 36.56 -16.78 -22.44
N LEU A 46 36.35 -15.49 -22.10
CA LEU A 46 35.11 -15.00 -21.52
C LEU A 46 33.89 -15.23 -22.42
N THR A 47 34.03 -15.10 -23.75
CA THR A 47 32.92 -15.27 -24.69
C THR A 47 32.40 -16.71 -24.71
N LEU A 48 33.30 -17.69 -24.50
CA LEU A 48 32.94 -19.11 -24.38
C LEU A 48 32.39 -19.45 -22.99
N ALA A 49 32.81 -18.72 -21.96
CA ALA A 49 32.35 -18.90 -20.59
C ALA A 49 30.90 -18.43 -20.39
N VAL A 50 30.54 -17.29 -20.99
CA VAL A 50 29.23 -16.65 -20.80
C VAL A 50 28.18 -17.29 -21.71
N LYS A 51 27.35 -18.17 -21.13
CA LYS A 51 26.22 -18.79 -21.83
C LYS A 51 24.95 -17.96 -21.67
N SER A 52 24.66 -17.08 -22.65
CA SER A 52 23.45 -16.23 -22.66
C SER A 52 22.15 -17.02 -22.56
N GLN A 53 22.10 -18.22 -23.15
CA GLN A 53 20.96 -19.14 -23.11
C GLN A 53 20.49 -19.46 -21.68
N THR A 54 21.38 -19.48 -20.68
CA THR A 54 21.00 -19.77 -19.29
C THR A 54 19.96 -18.79 -18.76
N ILE A 55 20.07 -17.51 -19.11
CA ILE A 55 19.10 -16.49 -18.69
C ILE A 55 17.89 -16.49 -19.62
N THR A 56 18.12 -16.45 -20.94
CA THR A 56 17.04 -16.37 -21.95
C THR A 56 16.05 -17.53 -21.82
N ASP A 57 16.54 -18.77 -21.79
CA ASP A 57 15.69 -19.95 -21.73
C ASP A 57 15.07 -20.11 -20.33
N GLY A 58 15.81 -19.73 -19.29
CA GLY A 58 15.32 -19.74 -17.92
C GLY A 58 14.11 -18.82 -17.72
N LEU A 59 14.21 -17.56 -18.18
CA LEU A 59 13.11 -16.60 -18.11
C LEU A 59 11.93 -17.05 -18.98
N ARG A 60 12.20 -17.45 -20.23
CA ARG A 60 11.16 -17.93 -21.16
C ARG A 60 10.39 -19.12 -20.58
N TYR A 61 11.09 -20.08 -19.97
CA TYR A 61 10.47 -21.25 -19.37
C TYR A 61 9.56 -20.89 -18.18
N SER A 62 10.05 -20.09 -17.23
CA SER A 62 9.26 -19.74 -16.04
C SER A 62 8.02 -18.91 -16.40
N LEU A 63 8.16 -17.96 -17.31
CA LEU A 63 7.03 -17.15 -17.79
C LEU A 63 6.01 -17.99 -18.59
N ALA A 64 6.47 -18.91 -19.44
CA ALA A 64 5.57 -19.73 -20.25
C ALA A 64 4.84 -20.82 -19.45
N THR A 65 5.50 -21.41 -18.44
CA THR A 65 4.94 -22.54 -17.68
C THR A 65 4.25 -22.12 -16.38
N GLY A 66 4.50 -20.91 -15.88
CA GLY A 66 3.99 -20.47 -14.58
C GLY A 66 4.75 -21.03 -13.38
N ASN A 67 5.88 -21.72 -13.59
CA ASN A 67 6.71 -22.30 -12.54
C ASN A 67 7.89 -21.38 -12.20
N TRP A 68 7.82 -20.73 -11.03
CA TRP A 68 8.88 -19.87 -10.52
C TRP A 68 9.87 -20.68 -9.66
N GLY A 69 11.08 -20.90 -10.19
CA GLY A 69 12.16 -21.57 -9.47
C GLY A 69 13.05 -22.44 -10.36
N GLU A 70 13.94 -23.21 -9.73
CA GLU A 70 14.79 -24.17 -10.45
C GLU A 70 13.98 -25.37 -10.92
N GLN A 71 14.06 -25.70 -12.22
CA GLN A 71 13.41 -26.86 -12.84
C GLN A 71 13.70 -28.18 -12.10
N ARG A 72 14.92 -28.35 -11.57
CA ARG A 72 15.34 -29.56 -10.85
C ARG A 72 14.66 -29.73 -9.50
N LYS A 73 14.12 -28.65 -8.92
CA LYS A 73 13.43 -28.66 -7.62
C LYS A 73 11.98 -28.21 -7.79
N ALA A 74 11.27 -28.87 -8.71
CA ALA A 74 9.89 -28.54 -9.07
C ALA A 74 8.93 -28.50 -7.86
N MET A 75 9.11 -29.35 -6.85
CA MET A 75 8.30 -29.33 -5.62
C MET A 75 8.46 -28.05 -4.77
N SER A 76 9.57 -27.32 -4.92
CA SER A 76 9.80 -26.05 -4.20
C SER A 76 9.44 -24.81 -5.02
N ALA A 77 9.09 -25.00 -6.30
CA ALA A 77 8.76 -23.90 -7.18
C ALA A 77 7.35 -23.37 -6.89
N ARG A 78 7.20 -22.04 -6.89
CA ARG A 78 5.87 -21.42 -6.79
C ARG A 78 5.16 -21.62 -8.14
N ALA A 79 4.15 -22.47 -8.16
CA ALA A 79 3.37 -22.75 -9.36
C ALA A 79 2.20 -21.75 -9.52
N GLY A 80 1.84 -21.45 -10.77
CA GLY A 80 0.66 -20.66 -11.12
C GLY A 80 0.82 -19.15 -10.98
N VAL A 81 2.07 -18.66 -10.95
CA VAL A 81 2.38 -17.22 -10.89
C VAL A 81 2.12 -16.54 -12.24
N SER A 82 2.62 -17.13 -13.35
CA SER A 82 2.21 -16.72 -14.71
C SER A 82 1.01 -17.54 -15.16
N GLN A 83 0.07 -16.87 -15.81
CA GLN A 83 -1.15 -17.45 -16.35
C GLN A 83 -1.41 -16.85 -17.74
N VAL A 84 -2.07 -17.62 -18.60
CA VAL A 84 -2.54 -17.10 -19.90
C VAL A 84 -3.61 -16.06 -19.65
N LEU A 85 -3.44 -14.86 -20.21
CA LEU A 85 -4.41 -13.77 -20.05
C LEU A 85 -5.79 -14.18 -20.59
N ASN A 86 -6.82 -13.85 -19.81
CA ASN A 86 -8.20 -14.16 -20.17
C ASN A 86 -8.72 -13.05 -21.08
N ARG A 87 -9.16 -13.41 -22.29
CA ARG A 87 -9.58 -12.46 -23.34
C ARG A 87 -11.02 -12.70 -23.81
N TYR A 88 -11.88 -13.30 -23.00
CA TYR A 88 -13.29 -13.52 -23.38
C TYR A 88 -14.06 -12.21 -23.55
N THR A 89 -13.84 -11.25 -22.65
CA THR A 89 -14.42 -9.91 -22.69
C THR A 89 -13.41 -8.87 -22.22
N TYR A 90 -13.69 -7.59 -22.50
CA TYR A 90 -12.89 -6.48 -21.98
C TYR A 90 -12.81 -6.49 -20.45
N SER A 91 -13.95 -6.65 -19.77
CA SER A 91 -14.02 -6.74 -18.31
C SER A 91 -13.25 -7.93 -17.75
N SER A 92 -13.29 -9.10 -18.41
CA SER A 92 -12.52 -10.28 -17.99
C SER A 92 -11.02 -10.04 -18.05
N THR A 93 -10.56 -9.21 -19.00
CA THR A 93 -9.15 -8.85 -19.15
C THR A 93 -8.71 -7.96 -17.97
N LEU A 94 -9.49 -6.92 -17.66
CA LEU A 94 -9.21 -6.01 -16.55
C LEU A 94 -9.23 -6.72 -15.18
N SER A 95 -10.25 -7.55 -14.93
CA SER A 95 -10.35 -8.37 -13.72
C SER A 95 -9.14 -9.30 -13.58
N HIS A 96 -8.72 -9.95 -14.67
CA HIS A 96 -7.55 -10.84 -14.60
C HIS A 96 -6.25 -10.10 -14.27
N LEU A 97 -6.06 -8.87 -14.76
CA LEU A 97 -4.88 -8.06 -14.45
C LEU A 97 -4.84 -7.60 -12.98
N ARG A 98 -6.00 -7.43 -12.33
CA ARG A 98 -6.12 -7.01 -10.92
C ARG A 98 -6.25 -8.18 -9.93
N ARG A 99 -6.04 -9.40 -10.40
CA ARG A 99 -6.15 -10.61 -9.59
C ARG A 99 -4.91 -10.80 -8.72
N THR A 100 -5.14 -11.15 -7.46
CA THR A 100 -4.12 -11.57 -6.50
C THR A 100 -4.39 -13.01 -6.06
N ASN A 101 -3.32 -13.74 -5.75
CA ASN A 101 -3.40 -15.14 -5.38
C ASN A 101 -2.67 -15.39 -4.06
N THR A 102 -3.35 -16.05 -3.12
CA THR A 102 -2.74 -16.45 -1.85
C THR A 102 -2.00 -17.78 -2.06
N PRO A 103 -0.71 -17.91 -1.68
CA PRO A 103 0.11 -19.09 -1.94
C PRO A 103 -0.19 -20.24 -0.95
N ILE A 104 -1.46 -20.61 -0.84
CA ILE A 104 -1.93 -21.71 0.02
C ILE A 104 -2.41 -22.85 -0.87
N GLY A 105 -2.06 -24.08 -0.50
CA GLY A 105 -2.53 -25.29 -1.18
C GLY A 105 -4.05 -25.35 -1.21
N ARG A 106 -4.62 -25.65 -2.38
CA ARG A 106 -6.08 -25.66 -2.59
C ARG A 106 -6.78 -26.83 -1.91
N ASP A 107 -6.03 -27.87 -1.55
CA ASP A 107 -6.53 -29.09 -0.91
C ASP A 107 -6.92 -28.90 0.56
N GLY A 108 -6.38 -27.85 1.20
CA GLY A 108 -6.71 -27.51 2.59
C GLY A 108 -8.07 -26.83 2.72
N LYS A 109 -8.99 -27.45 3.48
CA LYS A 109 -10.27 -26.85 3.91
C LYS A 109 -10.10 -25.89 5.10
N ILE A 110 -9.02 -25.10 5.13
CA ILE A 110 -8.79 -24.13 6.19
C ILE A 110 -9.64 -22.89 5.90
N ALA A 111 -10.61 -22.59 6.77
CA ALA A 111 -11.59 -21.53 6.55
C ALA A 111 -11.01 -20.12 6.75
N LYS A 112 -10.19 -19.90 7.77
CA LYS A 112 -9.67 -18.56 8.16
C LYS A 112 -9.05 -17.74 7.02
N PRO A 113 -8.13 -18.25 6.19
CA PRO A 113 -7.54 -17.46 5.10
C PRO A 113 -8.53 -17.17 3.94
N ARG A 114 -9.63 -17.92 3.87
CA ARG A 114 -10.68 -17.78 2.84
C ARG A 114 -11.79 -16.81 3.27
N GLN A 115 -11.99 -16.63 4.57
CA GLN A 115 -12.98 -15.71 5.09
C GLN A 115 -12.64 -14.26 4.74
N LEU A 116 -13.67 -13.46 4.50
CA LEU A 116 -13.53 -12.03 4.36
C LEU A 116 -13.12 -11.45 5.74
N HIS A 117 -12.02 -10.70 5.76
CA HIS A 117 -11.51 -10.00 6.93
C HIS A 117 -11.84 -8.51 6.80
N ASN A 118 -12.07 -7.83 7.92
CA ASN A 118 -12.48 -6.42 7.94
C ASN A 118 -11.45 -5.50 7.27
N THR A 119 -10.16 -5.79 7.46
CA THR A 119 -9.05 -5.06 6.82
C THR A 119 -8.96 -5.24 5.30
N HIS A 120 -9.90 -5.95 4.65
CA HIS A 120 -10.02 -5.95 3.19
C HIS A 120 -10.85 -4.76 2.70
N TRP A 121 -11.57 -4.07 3.58
CA TRP A 121 -12.43 -2.95 3.25
C TRP A 121 -11.65 -1.88 2.47
N GLY A 122 -12.23 -1.40 1.37
CA GLY A 122 -11.60 -0.43 0.48
C GLY A 122 -10.41 -0.93 -0.37
N LEU A 123 -9.80 -2.07 -0.04
CA LEU A 123 -8.58 -2.58 -0.70
C LEU A 123 -8.84 -3.76 -1.65
N VAL A 124 -9.80 -4.60 -1.32
CA VAL A 124 -10.13 -5.81 -2.08
C VAL A 124 -11.64 -5.87 -2.29
N CYS A 125 -12.08 -6.31 -3.47
CA CYS A 125 -13.48 -6.53 -3.74
C CYS A 125 -14.04 -7.66 -2.86
N PRO A 126 -15.08 -7.42 -2.03
CA PRO A 126 -15.61 -8.45 -1.13
C PRO A 126 -16.42 -9.53 -1.87
N ALA A 127 -16.95 -9.23 -3.06
CA ALA A 127 -17.82 -10.13 -3.81
C ALA A 127 -17.07 -10.90 -4.91
N GLU A 128 -16.01 -10.33 -5.49
CA GLU A 128 -15.36 -10.90 -6.67
C GLU A 128 -14.30 -11.94 -6.27
N THR A 129 -14.77 -13.17 -6.02
CA THR A 129 -13.94 -14.36 -5.82
C THR A 129 -14.49 -15.51 -6.68
N PRO A 130 -13.63 -16.38 -7.26
CA PRO A 130 -14.12 -17.56 -7.97
C PRO A 130 -14.84 -18.52 -7.01
N GLU A 131 -15.85 -19.22 -7.54
CA GLU A 131 -16.50 -20.34 -6.86
C GLU A 131 -15.56 -21.56 -6.78
N GLY A 132 -15.80 -22.45 -5.81
CA GLY A 132 -15.09 -23.73 -5.66
C GLY A 132 -13.83 -23.64 -4.81
N GLN A 133 -12.82 -24.45 -5.14
CA GLN A 133 -11.63 -24.67 -4.29
C GLN A 133 -10.75 -23.42 -4.13
N ALA A 134 -10.89 -22.42 -5.00
CA ALA A 134 -10.15 -21.16 -4.95
C ALA A 134 -10.90 -20.04 -4.21
N CYS A 135 -12.11 -20.30 -3.71
CA CYS A 135 -12.92 -19.31 -3.02
C CYS A 135 -12.16 -18.71 -1.82
N GLY A 136 -12.05 -17.38 -1.80
CA GLY A 136 -11.35 -16.60 -0.78
C GLY A 136 -9.82 -16.61 -0.89
N LEU A 137 -9.23 -17.47 -1.72
CA LEU A 137 -7.77 -17.50 -1.96
C LEU A 137 -7.36 -16.59 -3.11
N VAL A 138 -8.20 -16.55 -4.15
CA VAL A 138 -8.08 -15.63 -5.28
C VAL A 138 -8.96 -14.43 -4.99
N LYS A 139 -8.35 -13.24 -4.99
CA LYS A 139 -8.99 -11.97 -4.63
C LYS A 139 -8.71 -10.94 -5.71
N ASN A 140 -9.64 -10.03 -5.96
CA ASN A 140 -9.45 -8.95 -6.92
C ASN A 140 -9.33 -7.60 -6.19
N LEU A 141 -8.37 -6.77 -6.62
CA LEU A 141 -8.14 -5.45 -6.03
C LEU A 141 -9.35 -4.53 -6.27
N SER A 142 -9.61 -3.62 -5.33
CA SER A 142 -10.64 -2.59 -5.52
C SER A 142 -10.21 -1.58 -6.60
N LEU A 143 -11.13 -0.70 -7.02
CA LEU A 143 -10.88 0.26 -8.11
C LEU A 143 -9.79 1.28 -7.76
N MET A 144 -9.87 1.88 -6.57
CA MET A 144 -8.96 2.94 -6.12
C MET A 144 -7.70 2.41 -5.42
N THR A 145 -7.54 1.09 -5.35
CA THR A 145 -6.37 0.47 -4.75
C THR A 145 -5.10 0.71 -5.58
N CYS A 146 -4.07 1.15 -4.90
CA CYS A 146 -2.70 1.26 -5.40
C CYS A 146 -1.77 0.36 -4.57
N ILE A 147 -0.60 0.04 -5.13
CA ILE A 147 0.38 -0.86 -4.51
C ILE A 147 1.75 -0.18 -4.52
N SER A 148 2.44 -0.19 -3.37
CA SER A 148 3.74 0.49 -3.25
C SER A 148 4.77 -0.19 -4.13
N VAL A 149 5.56 0.63 -4.84
CA VAL A 149 6.75 0.14 -5.55
C VAL A 149 7.97 0.14 -4.65
N GLY A 150 7.91 0.89 -3.55
CA GLY A 150 8.95 0.98 -2.55
C GLY A 150 9.94 2.10 -2.85
N THR A 151 10.43 2.74 -1.80
CA THR A 151 11.36 3.87 -1.88
C THR A 151 12.54 3.67 -0.92
N SER A 152 13.67 4.33 -1.20
CA SER A 152 14.82 4.28 -0.30
C SER A 152 14.43 4.85 1.06
N SER A 153 14.76 4.14 2.13
CA SER A 153 14.57 4.61 3.51
C SER A 153 15.67 5.57 3.96
N GLU A 154 16.78 5.67 3.22
CA GLU A 154 17.95 6.45 3.60
C GLU A 154 17.64 7.95 3.84
N PRO A 155 16.86 8.65 2.97
CA PRO A 155 16.49 10.05 3.24
C PRO A 155 15.67 10.22 4.52
N ILE A 156 14.84 9.22 4.87
CA ILE A 156 14.05 9.25 6.09
C ILE A 156 14.94 9.08 7.32
N LEU A 157 15.95 8.21 7.25
CA LEU A 157 16.90 8.01 8.33
C LEU A 157 17.68 9.30 8.63
N TYR A 158 18.22 9.96 7.60
CA TYR A 158 18.91 11.24 7.78
C TYR A 158 17.97 12.31 8.39
N PHE A 159 16.73 12.40 7.92
CA PHE A 159 15.76 13.32 8.49
C PHE A 159 15.49 13.06 9.98
N LEU A 160 15.34 11.78 10.37
CA LEU A 160 15.11 11.40 11.77
C LEU A 160 16.30 11.75 12.67
N GLU A 161 17.52 11.52 12.18
CA GLU A 161 18.76 11.89 12.88
C GLU A 161 18.86 13.41 13.05
N GLU A 162 18.63 14.19 11.99
CA GLU A 162 18.68 15.66 12.03
C GLU A 162 17.60 16.28 12.93
N TRP A 163 16.40 15.67 12.98
CA TRP A 163 15.30 16.14 13.84
C TRP A 163 15.59 15.97 15.34
N GLY A 164 16.56 15.12 15.71
CA GLY A 164 16.94 14.87 17.10
C GLY A 164 16.42 13.55 17.67
N MET A 165 16.25 12.52 16.83
CA MET A 165 16.11 11.14 17.31
C MET A 165 17.39 10.72 18.03
N GLU A 166 17.26 10.15 19.24
CA GLU A 166 18.39 9.55 19.96
C GLU A 166 18.67 8.17 19.33
N PRO A 167 19.87 7.93 18.79
CA PRO A 167 20.19 6.66 18.14
C PRO A 167 20.18 5.53 19.17
N LEU A 168 19.87 4.32 18.73
CA LEU A 168 19.73 3.17 19.62
C LEU A 168 20.99 2.86 20.44
N GLU A 169 22.17 3.18 19.90
CA GLU A 169 23.46 2.95 20.58
C GLU A 169 23.65 3.83 21.83
N ASP A 170 23.06 5.02 21.84
CA ASP A 170 23.13 5.97 22.95
C ASP A 170 21.96 5.82 23.93
N TYR A 171 20.98 4.98 23.60
CA TYR A 171 19.78 4.79 24.41
C TYR A 171 20.08 4.01 25.69
N VAL A 172 19.79 4.65 26.83
CA VAL A 172 19.89 4.03 28.16
C VAL A 172 18.48 3.79 28.71
N PRO A 173 18.01 2.53 28.77
CA PRO A 173 16.63 2.21 29.18
C PRO A 173 16.24 2.73 30.56
N SER A 174 17.19 2.84 31.50
CA SER A 174 16.93 3.33 32.86
C SER A 174 16.65 4.84 32.92
N ASN A 175 17.13 5.61 31.94
CA ASN A 175 17.05 7.08 31.97
C ASN A 175 15.83 7.62 31.21
N ALA A 176 15.22 6.79 30.37
CA ALA A 176 14.22 7.21 29.38
C ALA A 176 13.11 6.16 29.20
N PRO A 177 12.32 5.87 30.26
CA PRO A 177 11.23 4.89 30.20
C PRO A 177 10.05 5.34 29.34
N ASP A 178 9.81 6.65 29.24
CA ASP A 178 8.66 7.25 28.54
C ASP A 178 8.97 7.64 27.08
N CYS A 179 10.11 7.20 26.55
CA CYS A 179 10.50 7.51 25.18
C CYS A 179 9.82 6.57 24.18
N THR A 180 9.35 7.14 23.07
CA THR A 180 8.73 6.38 21.99
C THR A 180 9.81 5.74 21.12
N ARG A 181 9.64 4.45 20.83
CA ARG A 181 10.56 3.68 19.99
C ARG A 181 10.27 3.94 18.52
N VAL A 182 11.29 4.28 17.74
CA VAL A 182 11.14 4.59 16.31
C VAL A 182 11.64 3.41 15.48
N PHE A 183 10.79 2.92 14.58
CA PHE A 183 11.06 1.80 13.69
C PHE A 183 10.97 2.25 12.24
N VAL A 184 11.96 1.89 11.42
CA VAL A 184 11.94 2.08 9.97
C VAL A 184 12.06 0.72 9.30
N ASN A 185 11.04 0.31 8.53
CA ASN A 185 10.97 -1.02 7.89
C ASN A 185 11.18 -2.19 8.87
N GLY A 186 10.72 -2.03 10.12
CA GLY A 186 10.86 -3.02 11.20
C GLY A 186 12.21 -3.01 11.92
N VAL A 187 13.17 -2.18 11.50
CA VAL A 187 14.43 -1.97 12.21
C VAL A 187 14.23 -0.91 13.28
N TRP A 188 14.54 -1.22 14.54
CA TRP A 188 14.56 -0.23 15.62
C TRP A 188 15.78 0.67 15.43
N VAL A 189 15.54 1.93 15.05
CA VAL A 189 16.61 2.88 14.72
C VAL A 189 17.00 3.76 15.91
N GLY A 190 16.03 4.08 16.77
CA GLY A 190 16.28 4.95 17.90
C GLY A 190 15.04 5.22 18.72
N THR A 191 15.11 6.26 19.55
CA THR A 191 14.00 6.69 20.40
C THR A 191 13.79 8.20 20.30
N HIS A 192 12.59 8.65 20.59
CA HIS A 192 12.25 10.06 20.55
C HIS A 192 11.32 10.43 21.71
N ARG A 193 11.58 11.58 22.34
CA ARG A 193 10.81 12.08 23.51
C ARG A 193 9.48 12.72 23.12
N GLU A 194 9.44 13.41 21.98
CA GLU A 194 8.26 14.16 21.52
C GLU A 194 7.70 13.60 20.19
N PRO A 195 7.17 12.36 20.19
CA PRO A 195 6.71 11.70 18.96
C PRO A 195 5.55 12.42 18.27
N ALA A 196 4.75 13.19 19.01
CA ALA A 196 3.60 13.91 18.46
C ALA A 196 4.01 14.95 17.42
N GLN A 197 5.01 15.76 17.76
CA GLN A 197 5.53 16.80 16.85
C GLN A 197 6.25 16.17 15.65
N LEU A 198 7.01 15.09 15.87
CA LEU A 198 7.70 14.36 14.81
C LEU A 198 6.71 13.80 13.77
N VAL A 199 5.64 13.14 14.23
CA VAL A 199 4.61 12.55 13.36
C VAL A 199 3.89 13.64 12.56
N ASP A 200 3.52 14.74 13.20
CA ASP A 200 2.87 15.88 12.57
C ASP A 200 3.76 16.51 11.48
N THR A 201 5.05 16.71 11.78
CA THR A 201 6.02 17.18 10.78
C THR A 201 6.19 16.21 9.62
N MET A 202 6.33 14.90 9.87
CA MET A 202 6.43 13.92 8.78
C MET A 202 5.17 13.89 7.90
N ARG A 203 3.98 13.99 8.50
CA ARG A 203 2.71 14.10 7.74
C ARG A 203 2.68 15.37 6.89
N ARG A 204 3.12 16.52 7.43
CA ARG A 204 3.25 17.75 6.65
C ARG A 204 4.22 17.62 5.47
N LEU A 205 5.38 17.00 5.68
CA LEU A 205 6.36 16.74 4.61
C LEU A 205 5.79 15.81 3.54
N ARG A 206 5.03 14.78 3.93
CA ARG A 206 4.31 13.89 2.99
C ARG A 206 3.27 14.66 2.19
N ARG A 207 2.46 15.51 2.84
CA ARG A 207 1.40 16.31 2.20
C ARG A 207 1.92 17.40 1.26
N LYS A 208 3.15 17.90 1.49
CA LYS A 208 3.83 18.85 0.60
C LYS A 208 4.54 18.19 -0.59
N GLY A 209 4.64 16.85 -0.60
CA GLY A 209 5.35 16.10 -1.63
C GLY A 209 6.86 15.97 -1.41
N ASP A 210 7.41 16.44 -0.28
CA ASP A 210 8.84 16.27 0.06
C ASP A 210 9.18 14.80 0.35
N ILE A 211 8.22 14.08 0.95
CA ILE A 211 8.29 12.64 1.17
C ILE A 211 7.31 11.95 0.22
N SER A 212 7.75 10.83 -0.36
CA SER A 212 6.89 10.03 -1.24
C SER A 212 5.57 9.66 -0.53
N PRO A 213 4.40 9.83 -1.19
CA PRO A 213 3.11 9.43 -0.63
C PRO A 213 3.00 7.93 -0.33
N GLU A 214 3.91 7.10 -0.87
CA GLU A 214 3.98 5.67 -0.55
C GLU A 214 4.49 5.40 0.87
N VAL A 215 5.13 6.36 1.53
CA VAL A 215 5.66 6.19 2.89
C VAL A 215 4.50 6.14 3.88
N SER A 216 4.43 5.07 4.65
CA SER A 216 3.44 4.88 5.71
C SER A 216 3.99 5.32 7.05
N ILE A 217 3.18 6.05 7.80
CA ILE A 217 3.50 6.77 9.04
C ILE A 217 2.46 6.36 10.10
N ILE A 218 2.85 5.45 10.98
CA ILE A 218 1.95 4.85 11.99
C ILE A 218 2.46 5.18 13.38
N ARG A 219 1.60 5.77 14.21
CA ARG A 219 1.90 6.06 15.63
C ARG A 219 1.01 5.21 16.52
N ASP A 220 1.59 4.19 17.15
CA ASP A 220 0.93 3.42 18.19
C ASP A 220 1.15 4.10 19.55
N ILE A 221 0.12 4.80 20.02
CA ILE A 221 0.15 5.56 21.28
C ILE A 221 0.24 4.61 22.49
N ARG A 222 -0.44 3.46 22.42
CA ARG A 222 -0.54 2.52 23.54
C ARG A 222 0.78 1.80 23.77
N GLU A 223 1.42 1.34 22.71
CA GLU A 223 2.70 0.64 22.80
C GLU A 223 3.89 1.62 22.77
N MET A 224 3.67 2.93 22.65
CA MET A 224 4.74 3.94 22.51
C MET A 224 5.70 3.57 21.38
N GLU A 225 5.15 3.27 20.19
CA GLU A 225 5.92 2.94 19.00
C GLU A 225 5.55 3.85 17.84
N PHE A 226 6.56 4.36 17.15
CA PHE A 226 6.43 5.07 15.90
C PHE A 226 7.02 4.21 14.79
N LYS A 227 6.21 3.81 13.82
CA LYS A 227 6.58 2.88 12.75
C LYS A 227 6.46 3.57 11.40
N ILE A 228 7.52 3.47 10.62
CA ILE A 228 7.60 4.00 9.26
C ILE A 228 7.88 2.84 8.31
N PHE A 229 7.11 2.75 7.23
CA PHE A 229 7.33 1.75 6.18
C PHE A 229 7.53 2.42 4.82
N THR A 230 8.60 2.03 4.14
CA THR A 230 8.94 2.43 2.76
C THR A 230 9.04 1.22 1.81
N ASP A 231 8.66 0.04 2.29
CA ASP A 231 8.74 -1.20 1.54
C ASP A 231 7.71 -1.29 0.41
N ALA A 232 8.01 -2.15 -0.56
CA ALA A 232 7.15 -2.44 -1.71
C ALA A 232 6.06 -3.47 -1.35
N GLY A 233 4.97 -3.47 -2.12
CA GLY A 233 3.89 -4.45 -1.99
C GLY A 233 2.88 -4.16 -0.88
N ARG A 234 2.93 -2.99 -0.23
CA ARG A 234 1.83 -2.49 0.60
C ARG A 234 0.69 -2.06 -0.30
N VAL A 235 -0.52 -2.15 0.23
CA VAL A 235 -1.74 -1.81 -0.49
C VAL A 235 -2.37 -0.63 0.20
N TYR A 236 -2.67 0.42 -0.57
CA TYR A 236 -3.23 1.65 -0.06
C TYR A 236 -4.36 2.15 -0.95
N ARG A 237 -5.17 3.04 -0.38
CA ARG A 237 -6.23 3.76 -1.10
C ARG A 237 -6.13 5.26 -0.82
N PRO A 238 -6.44 6.11 -1.80
CA PRO A 238 -6.53 7.53 -1.57
C PRO A 238 -7.79 7.89 -0.79
N LEU A 239 -7.66 8.80 0.17
CA LEU A 239 -8.74 9.38 0.97
C LEU A 239 -8.62 10.91 1.00
N PHE A 240 -9.73 11.60 1.15
CA PHE A 240 -9.72 13.05 1.36
C PHE A 240 -9.28 13.39 2.78
N ILE A 241 -8.48 14.44 2.89
CA ILE A 241 -8.01 14.93 4.18
C ILE A 241 -9.06 15.88 4.78
N VAL A 242 -9.28 15.77 6.08
CA VAL A 242 -10.04 16.73 6.89
C VAL A 242 -9.04 17.65 7.58
N ASP A 243 -9.33 18.95 7.57
CA ASP A 243 -8.54 19.95 8.28
C ASP A 243 -8.71 19.76 9.80
N ASP A 244 -7.65 19.35 10.48
CA ASP A 244 -7.62 19.12 11.92
C ASP A 244 -6.86 20.22 12.69
N ASP A 245 -6.34 21.23 12.00
CA ASP A 245 -5.59 22.31 12.63
C ASP A 245 -6.51 23.15 13.55
N PRO A 246 -6.23 23.22 14.87
CA PRO A 246 -7.01 24.00 15.80
C PRO A 246 -7.11 25.49 15.46
N GLU A 247 -6.10 26.04 14.78
CA GLU A 247 -6.00 27.46 14.44
C GLU A 247 -6.60 27.78 13.06
N SER A 248 -6.96 26.76 12.27
CA SER A 248 -7.54 26.96 10.95
C SER A 248 -9.02 27.35 11.02
N GLU A 249 -9.42 28.32 10.21
CA GLU A 249 -10.82 28.74 10.07
C GLU A 249 -11.69 27.61 9.50
N THR A 250 -11.11 26.70 8.71
CA THR A 250 -11.79 25.57 8.07
C THR A 250 -11.71 24.28 8.89
N LYS A 251 -11.40 24.36 10.19
CA LYS A 251 -11.30 23.19 11.06
C LYS A 251 -12.55 22.30 10.97
N GLY A 252 -12.29 21.00 10.79
CA GLY A 252 -13.31 19.96 10.63
C GLY A 252 -14.01 19.99 9.27
N GLU A 253 -13.52 20.76 8.30
CA GLU A 253 -13.97 20.69 6.90
C GLU A 253 -13.02 19.82 6.07
N LEU A 254 -13.48 19.40 4.91
CA LEU A 254 -12.61 18.77 3.93
C LEU A 254 -11.61 19.79 3.40
N MET A 255 -10.35 19.36 3.23
CA MET A 255 -9.34 20.13 2.50
C MET A 255 -9.72 20.34 1.03
N LEU A 256 -10.59 19.47 0.49
CA LEU A 256 -11.15 19.61 -0.85
C LEU A 256 -12.17 20.75 -0.89
N GLN A 257 -11.77 21.87 -1.48
CA GLN A 257 -12.63 23.03 -1.71
C GLN A 257 -13.19 23.06 -3.14
N LYS A 258 -14.27 23.82 -3.34
CA LYS A 258 -14.89 24.01 -4.67
C LYS A 258 -13.90 24.57 -5.69
N GLU A 259 -12.95 25.39 -5.27
CA GLU A 259 -11.92 25.94 -6.14
C GLU A 259 -11.06 24.85 -6.80
N HIS A 260 -10.69 23.80 -6.05
CA HIS A 260 -9.95 22.65 -6.59
C HIS A 260 -10.77 21.93 -7.67
N VAL A 261 -12.06 21.76 -7.45
CA VAL A 261 -12.97 21.14 -8.42
C VAL A 261 -13.10 21.98 -9.69
N HIS A 262 -13.24 23.30 -9.57
CA HIS A 262 -13.27 24.18 -10.75
C HIS A 262 -11.96 24.13 -11.52
N LYS A 263 -10.80 24.12 -10.85
CA LYS A 263 -9.50 23.95 -11.50
C LYS A 263 -9.42 22.64 -12.29
N LEU A 264 -9.83 21.53 -11.68
CA LEU A 264 -9.86 20.20 -12.34
C LEU A 264 -10.78 20.18 -13.56
N LEU A 265 -11.98 20.77 -13.44
CA LEU A 265 -12.93 20.82 -14.54
C LEU A 265 -12.37 21.63 -15.69
N ASN A 266 -11.85 22.82 -15.43
CA ASN A 266 -11.25 23.68 -16.46
C ASN A 266 -10.11 22.96 -17.18
N SER A 267 -9.18 22.33 -16.45
CA SER A 267 -8.09 21.58 -17.07
C SER A 267 -8.54 20.35 -17.87
N ALA A 268 -9.66 19.71 -17.49
CA ALA A 268 -10.23 18.59 -18.24
C ALA A 268 -10.94 19.04 -19.54
N TYR A 269 -11.43 20.28 -19.60
CA TYR A 269 -11.99 20.87 -20.82
C TYR A 269 -10.91 21.39 -21.78
N ASP A 270 -9.76 21.81 -21.25
CA ASP A 270 -8.64 22.38 -21.99
C ASP A 270 -7.64 21.32 -22.53
N GLU A 271 -8.01 20.03 -22.52
CA GLU A 271 -7.20 18.87 -23.02
C GLU A 271 -6.75 18.98 -24.51
N TYR A 272 -7.16 20.04 -25.22
CA TYR A 272 -6.83 20.32 -26.63
C TYR A 272 -5.76 21.39 -26.83
N ASP A 273 -5.26 22.05 -25.77
CA ASP A 273 -4.14 22.99 -25.88
C ASP A 273 -2.80 22.26 -25.68
N GLU A 274 -1.86 22.46 -26.59
CA GLU A 274 -0.56 21.75 -26.65
C GLU A 274 0.41 22.08 -25.48
N ASP A 275 0.04 23.02 -24.60
CA ASP A 275 0.86 23.51 -23.50
C ASP A 275 0.39 22.96 -22.13
N ASP A 276 0.49 21.62 -21.98
CA ASP A 276 0.10 20.78 -20.82
C ASP A 276 0.88 21.08 -19.52
N SER A 277 1.62 22.19 -19.46
CA SER A 277 2.50 22.52 -18.34
C SER A 277 1.78 23.07 -17.10
N ASN A 278 0.53 23.53 -17.24
CA ASN A 278 -0.28 24.10 -16.16
C ASN A 278 -1.56 23.30 -15.85
N ALA A 279 -1.74 22.11 -16.42
CA ALA A 279 -2.92 21.30 -16.16
C ALA A 279 -2.98 20.89 -14.68
N TYR A 280 -4.13 21.12 -14.05
CA TYR A 280 -4.37 20.71 -12.68
C TYR A 280 -4.77 19.22 -12.67
N THR A 281 -3.86 18.35 -12.22
CA THR A 281 -4.03 16.90 -12.33
C THR A 281 -4.28 16.24 -10.98
N TRP A 282 -4.52 14.93 -10.98
CA TRP A 282 -4.56 14.14 -9.73
C TRP A 282 -3.29 14.31 -8.89
N SER A 283 -2.12 14.34 -9.54
CA SER A 283 -0.84 14.56 -8.85
C SER A 283 -0.80 15.93 -8.16
N SER A 284 -1.41 16.95 -8.76
CA SER A 284 -1.54 18.27 -8.15
C SER A 284 -2.40 18.23 -6.87
N LEU A 285 -3.53 17.49 -6.87
CA LEU A 285 -4.35 17.31 -5.65
C LEU A 285 -3.60 16.63 -4.50
N VAL A 286 -2.74 15.65 -4.83
CA VAL A 286 -1.92 14.96 -3.84
C VAL A 286 -0.84 15.91 -3.28
N ASN A 287 -0.17 16.68 -4.15
CA ASN A 287 0.87 17.63 -3.75
C ASN A 287 0.32 18.86 -3.00
N ASP A 288 -0.94 19.23 -3.25
CA ASP A 288 -1.64 20.28 -2.53
C ASP A 288 -2.14 19.80 -1.14
N GLY A 289 -1.93 18.53 -0.80
CA GLY A 289 -2.37 17.96 0.48
C GLY A 289 -3.88 17.84 0.61
N VAL A 290 -4.61 17.69 -0.51
CA VAL A 290 -6.07 17.50 -0.51
C VAL A 290 -6.42 16.02 -0.33
N VAL A 291 -5.58 15.14 -0.89
CA VAL A 291 -5.74 13.69 -0.87
C VAL A 291 -4.51 13.04 -0.26
N GLU A 292 -4.71 12.04 0.60
CA GLU A 292 -3.65 11.26 1.22
C GLU A 292 -3.84 9.77 0.92
N TYR A 293 -2.77 9.08 0.57
CA TYR A 293 -2.78 7.63 0.43
C TYR A 293 -2.62 7.00 1.80
N VAL A 294 -3.53 6.10 2.13
CA VAL A 294 -3.55 5.41 3.43
C VAL A 294 -3.46 3.91 3.20
N ASP A 295 -2.53 3.26 3.91
CA ASP A 295 -2.40 1.80 3.90
C ASP A 295 -3.21 1.11 5.00
N ALA A 296 -3.35 -0.21 4.88
CA ALA A 296 -4.11 -1.02 5.83
C ALA A 296 -3.59 -1.00 7.29
N GLU A 297 -2.36 -0.57 7.57
CA GLU A 297 -1.88 -0.43 8.95
C GLU A 297 -2.12 0.98 9.49
N GLU A 298 -1.98 2.01 8.67
CA GLU A 298 -2.36 3.39 9.02
C GLU A 298 -3.86 3.49 9.31
N GLU A 299 -4.68 2.75 8.57
CA GLU A 299 -6.14 2.64 8.78
C GLU A 299 -6.53 2.29 10.22
N GLU A 300 -5.71 1.54 10.96
CA GLU A 300 -5.98 1.18 12.35
C GLU A 300 -5.78 2.35 13.33
N THR A 301 -5.17 3.45 12.87
CA THR A 301 -4.86 4.63 13.69
C THR A 301 -5.63 5.89 13.28
N ILE A 302 -6.32 5.87 12.14
CA ILE A 302 -7.08 7.01 11.63
C ILE A 302 -8.58 6.79 11.83
N MET A 303 -9.33 7.89 11.79
CA MET A 303 -10.79 7.87 11.79
C MET A 303 -11.29 8.30 10.42
N ILE A 304 -12.21 7.53 9.83
CA ILE A 304 -12.72 7.79 8.48
C ILE A 304 -14.20 8.12 8.56
N ALA A 305 -14.56 9.33 8.14
CA ALA A 305 -15.94 9.70 7.90
C ALA A 305 -16.44 9.00 6.63
N MET A 306 -17.63 8.41 6.69
CA MET A 306 -18.17 7.61 5.59
C MET A 306 -18.73 8.48 4.46
N THR A 307 -19.32 9.62 4.80
CA THR A 307 -19.75 10.62 3.83
C THR A 307 -19.44 12.03 4.32
N PRO A 308 -19.31 13.02 3.42
CA PRO A 308 -19.12 14.41 3.81
C PRO A 308 -20.27 14.97 4.67
N GLU A 309 -21.51 14.51 4.43
CA GLU A 309 -22.66 14.96 5.21
C GLU A 309 -22.58 14.48 6.68
N ASP A 310 -21.98 13.33 6.93
CA ASP A 310 -21.74 12.85 8.31
C ASP A 310 -20.74 13.77 9.04
N LEU A 311 -19.78 14.36 8.31
CA LEU A 311 -18.83 15.33 8.84
C LEU A 311 -19.54 16.67 9.16
N GLU A 312 -20.39 17.16 8.27
CA GLU A 312 -21.20 18.37 8.50
C GLU A 312 -22.18 18.19 9.68
N ALA A 313 -22.82 17.03 9.77
CA ALA A 313 -23.74 16.70 10.86
C ALA A 313 -23.03 16.69 12.21
N SER A 314 -21.76 16.29 12.28
CA SER A 314 -20.97 16.34 13.52
C SER A 314 -20.74 17.77 14.04
N LYS A 315 -20.81 18.77 13.16
CA LYS A 315 -20.78 20.19 13.54
C LYS A 315 -22.15 20.73 13.96
N SER A 316 -23.23 20.05 13.55
CA SER A 316 -24.59 20.52 13.79
C SER A 316 -24.96 20.32 15.27
N SER A 317 -25.51 21.36 15.89
CA SER A 317 -25.98 21.35 17.29
C SER A 317 -27.39 20.74 17.43
N LEU A 318 -27.83 19.90 16.49
CA LEU A 318 -29.18 19.34 16.47
C LEU A 318 -29.32 18.30 17.58
N SER A 319 -30.44 18.34 18.31
CA SER A 319 -30.71 17.35 19.35
C SER A 319 -31.00 15.97 18.74
N GLU A 320 -30.74 14.89 19.50
CA GLU A 320 -30.99 13.52 19.05
C GLU A 320 -32.41 13.32 18.51
N THR A 321 -33.41 13.98 19.12
CA THR A 321 -34.82 13.88 18.72
C THR A 321 -35.06 14.45 17.33
N GLN A 322 -34.45 15.60 17.01
CA GLN A 322 -34.58 16.22 15.69
C GLN A 322 -33.89 15.39 14.60
N GLN A 323 -32.78 14.73 14.94
CA GLN A 323 -32.09 13.84 14.01
C GLN A 323 -32.87 12.54 13.75
N GLN A 324 -33.56 12.00 14.76
CA GLN A 324 -34.42 10.82 14.61
C GLN A 324 -35.65 11.10 13.75
N ASP A 325 -36.30 12.26 13.93
CA ASP A 325 -37.47 12.64 13.13
C ASP A 325 -37.12 12.77 11.64
N ILE A 326 -35.98 13.39 11.32
CA ILE A 326 -35.47 13.51 9.93
C ILE A 326 -35.12 12.13 9.36
N GLN A 327 -34.50 11.25 10.15
CA GLN A 327 -34.17 9.89 9.71
C GLN A 327 -35.42 9.05 9.40
N MET A 328 -36.49 9.20 10.19
CA MET A 328 -37.76 8.51 9.96
C MET A 328 -38.41 9.00 8.66
N GLU A 329 -38.45 10.30 8.40
CA GLU A 329 -38.96 10.86 7.14
C GLU A 329 -38.15 10.38 5.93
N GLU A 330 -36.81 10.34 6.03
CA GLU A 330 -35.95 9.87 4.95
C GLU A 330 -36.08 8.35 4.67
N GLN A 331 -36.36 7.53 5.69
CA GLN A 331 -36.59 6.10 5.53
C GLN A 331 -37.97 5.77 4.94
N GLU A 332 -38.98 6.60 5.20
CA GLU A 332 -40.29 6.47 4.54
C GLU A 332 -40.19 6.74 3.02
N LEU A 333 -39.27 7.63 2.62
CA LEU A 333 -39.01 7.96 1.22
C LEU A 333 -38.17 6.90 0.48
N ASP A 334 -37.17 6.30 1.12
CA ASP A 334 -36.34 5.24 0.56
C ASP A 334 -35.99 4.15 1.60
N PRO A 335 -36.67 2.99 1.56
CA PRO A 335 -36.42 1.89 2.49
C PRO A 335 -35.04 1.23 2.35
N ALA A 336 -34.33 1.45 1.23
CA ALA A 336 -32.99 0.93 1.00
C ALA A 336 -31.88 1.91 1.43
N LYS A 337 -32.27 3.12 1.87
CA LYS A 337 -31.33 4.15 2.31
C LYS A 337 -30.57 3.67 3.54
N ARG A 338 -29.26 3.94 3.56
CA ARG A 338 -28.39 3.60 4.68
C ARG A 338 -28.91 4.26 5.96
N ILE A 339 -29.13 3.45 7.00
CA ILE A 339 -29.48 3.96 8.34
C ILE A 339 -28.29 4.74 8.87
N LYS A 340 -28.49 6.04 9.10
CA LYS A 340 -27.48 6.90 9.71
C LYS A 340 -27.54 6.75 11.24
N PRO A 341 -26.40 6.67 11.94
CA PRO A 341 -26.40 6.74 13.40
C PRO A 341 -26.90 8.12 13.86
N THR A 342 -27.54 8.19 15.02
CA THR A 342 -27.92 9.44 15.67
C THR A 342 -26.73 10.01 16.44
N TYR A 343 -26.43 11.29 16.27
CA TYR A 343 -25.25 11.97 16.82
C TYR A 343 -25.59 12.70 18.12
N THR A 344 -24.89 12.36 19.22
CA THR A 344 -24.79 13.22 20.41
C THR A 344 -23.48 13.99 20.39
N SER A 345 -23.39 15.08 21.16
CA SER A 345 -22.11 15.77 21.40
C SER A 345 -21.02 14.88 22.01
N SER A 346 -21.37 13.71 22.54
CA SER A 346 -20.45 12.69 23.08
C SER A 346 -20.28 11.46 22.19
N THR A 347 -20.99 11.37 21.07
CA THR A 347 -20.92 10.22 20.17
C THR A 347 -19.73 10.40 19.24
N HIS A 348 -18.63 9.73 19.56
CA HIS A 348 -17.61 9.41 18.57
C HIS A 348 -18.18 8.31 17.69
N THR A 349 -18.73 8.67 16.53
CA THR A 349 -19.00 7.70 15.46
C THR A 349 -17.68 7.14 14.92
N PHE A 350 -17.74 6.36 13.85
CA PHE A 350 -16.62 5.97 12.99
C PHE A 350 -16.03 4.59 13.30
N THR A 351 -15.83 3.83 12.21
CA THR A 351 -15.21 2.50 12.16
C THR A 351 -13.74 2.53 12.48
#